data_AF-A0A836SD96-F1
#
_entry.id   AF-A0A836SD96-F1
#
_cell.length_a   1.000
_cell.length_b   1.000
_cell.length_c   1.000
_cell.angle_alpha   90.00
_cell.angle_beta   90.00
_cell.angle_gamma   90.00
#
_symmetry.space_group_name_H-M   'P 1'
#
loop_
_entity.id
_entity.type
_entity.pdbx_description
1 polymer ?
#
loop_
_entity_poly.entity_id
_entity_poly.type
_entity_poly.pdbx_seq_one_letter_code
_entity_poly.pdbx_strand_id
1 'polypeptide(L)'
;MSASAFKDYKRLEAGCDGFIAKPVRTKVLFDCLQKHLNLTYIYEVNENHHKVCQNESPLVGPNSEQATILFNLTLRGDIEGIIEYVKKLKQNNEQLACPKN
;
A
#
# COMPACT_ATOMS: atom_id res chain seq x y z
N MET A 1 14.81 -20.08 -0.93
CA MET A 1 14.18 -21.22 -0.23
C MET A 1 13.42 -20.69 0.98
N SER A 2 12.12 -20.98 1.12
CA SER A 2 11.30 -20.46 2.22
C SER A 2 11.58 -21.24 3.51
N ALA A 3 11.72 -20.53 4.64
CA ALA A 3 11.83 -21.09 5.98
C ALA A 3 10.51 -21.74 6.44
N SER A 4 9.84 -22.55 5.61
CA SER A 4 8.75 -23.44 6.00
C SER A 4 9.09 -24.92 5.78
N ALA A 5 10.19 -25.23 5.07
CA ALA A 5 10.59 -26.60 4.74
C ALA A 5 11.45 -27.31 5.83
N PHE A 6 12.03 -26.54 6.75
CA PHE A 6 12.80 -27.04 7.89
C PHE A 6 11.91 -27.39 9.09
N LYS A 7 12.20 -28.52 9.74
CA LYS A 7 11.59 -28.97 11.00
C LYS A 7 11.93 -27.97 12.12
N ASP A 8 10.98 -27.76 13.03
CA ASP A 8 10.89 -26.60 13.94
C ASP A 8 12.14 -26.31 14.79
N TYR A 9 12.92 -27.35 15.12
CA TYR A 9 14.10 -27.22 15.97
C TYR A 9 15.29 -26.51 15.30
N LYS A 10 15.45 -26.55 13.97
CA LYS A 10 16.62 -25.95 13.29
C LYS A 10 16.54 -24.43 13.11
N ARG A 11 15.39 -23.81 13.40
CA ARG A 11 15.16 -22.37 13.16
C ARG A 11 15.47 -21.49 14.36
N LEU A 12 15.23 -21.99 15.57
CA LEU A 12 15.58 -21.24 16.79
C LEU A 12 17.11 -21.08 16.92
N GLU A 13 17.87 -22.08 16.47
CA GLU A 13 19.35 -22.05 16.50
C GLU A 13 19.97 -21.02 15.52
N ALA A 14 19.19 -20.49 14.57
CA ALA A 14 19.68 -19.53 13.58
C ALA A 14 19.66 -18.06 14.06
N GLY A 15 19.39 -17.81 15.34
CA GLY A 15 19.28 -16.46 15.92
C GLY A 15 17.95 -15.77 15.62
N CYS A 16 16.88 -16.54 15.40
CA CYS A 16 15.54 -15.98 15.22
C CYS A 16 14.87 -15.71 16.57
N ASP A 17 14.27 -14.54 16.75
CA ASP A 17 13.51 -14.18 17.95
C ASP A 17 12.17 -14.91 18.08
N GLY A 18 11.62 -15.40 16.95
CA GLY A 18 10.36 -16.14 16.91
C GLY A 18 10.17 -16.89 15.60
N PHE A 19 9.24 -17.86 15.60
CA PHE A 19 8.90 -18.66 14.43
C PHE A 19 7.38 -18.82 14.29
N ILE A 20 6.87 -18.60 13.07
CA ILE A 20 5.46 -18.77 12.73
C ILE A 20 5.33 -19.80 11.61
N ALA A 21 4.75 -20.95 11.92
CA ALA A 21 4.49 -22.00 10.95
C ALA A 21 3.43 -21.56 9.92
N LYS A 22 3.56 -22.06 8.69
CA LYS A 22 2.52 -21.87 7.68
C LYS A 22 1.28 -22.73 8.03
N PRO A 23 0.07 -22.26 7.69
CA PRO A 23 -0.25 -20.98 7.07
C PRO A 23 -0.13 -19.82 8.08
N VAL A 24 0.44 -18.70 7.64
CA VAL A 24 0.62 -17.52 8.50
C VAL A 24 -0.74 -16.87 8.75
N ARG A 25 -1.19 -16.91 10.01
CA ARG A 25 -2.40 -16.22 10.44
C ARG A 25 -2.03 -14.78 10.82
N THR A 26 -2.73 -13.81 10.26
CA THR A 26 -2.45 -12.37 10.48
C THR A 26 -2.44 -11.97 11.95
N LYS A 27 -3.38 -12.50 12.75
CA LYS A 27 -3.42 -12.26 14.21
C LYS A 27 -2.13 -12.70 14.90
N VAL A 28 -1.68 -13.93 14.63
CA VAL A 28 -0.46 -14.51 15.23
C VAL A 28 0.78 -13.71 14.81
N LEU A 29 0.82 -13.23 13.57
CA LEU A 29 1.90 -12.37 13.10
C LEU A 29 1.94 -11.02 13.85
N PHE A 30 0.79 -10.37 14.00
CA PHE A 30 0.72 -9.09 14.71
C PHE A 30 1.05 -9.24 16.19
N ASP A 31 0.59 -10.30 16.86
CA ASP A 31 0.95 -10.58 18.25
C ASP A 31 2.47 -10.77 18.42
N CYS A 32 3.11 -11.49 17.49
CA CYS A 32 4.57 -11.62 17.47
C CYS A 32 5.27 -10.27 17.29
N LEU A 33 4.83 -9.46 16.32
CA LEU A 33 5.42 -8.15 16.09
C LEU A 33 5.25 -7.23 17.30
N GLN A 34 4.08 -7.21 17.92
CA GLN A 34 3.84 -6.44 19.14
C GLN A 34 4.78 -6.87 20.28
N LYS A 35 4.95 -8.18 20.48
CA LYS A 35 5.81 -8.73 21.54
C LYS A 35 7.28 -8.40 21.34
N HIS A 36 7.79 -8.48 20.12
CA HIS A 36 9.23 -8.32 19.83
C HIS A 36 9.64 -6.88 19.56
N LEU A 37 8.72 -6.02 19.12
CA LEU A 37 9.00 -4.63 18.75
C LEU A 37 8.30 -3.60 19.66
N ASN A 38 7.59 -4.04 20.70
CA ASN A 38 6.86 -3.19 21.65
C ASN A 38 5.95 -2.15 20.97
N LEU A 39 5.23 -2.56 19.93
CA LEU A 39 4.42 -1.66 19.11
C LEU A 39 3.07 -1.32 19.80
N THR A 40 2.59 -0.10 19.57
CA THR A 40 1.22 0.31 19.91
C THR A 40 0.42 0.47 18.62
N TYR A 41 -0.68 -0.27 18.47
CA TYR A 41 -1.54 -0.15 17.30
C TYR A 41 -2.48 1.04 17.44
N ILE A 42 -2.34 2.02 16.55
CA ILE A 42 -3.29 3.13 16.40
C ILE A 42 -4.23 2.75 15.27
N TYR A 43 -5.43 2.28 15.60
CA TYR A 43 -6.49 2.02 14.63
C TYR A 43 -7.32 3.30 14.49
N GLU A 44 -7.21 3.99 13.36
CA GLU A 44 -8.16 5.06 13.05
C GLU A 44 -9.50 4.45 12.66
N VAL A 45 -10.49 4.56 13.55
CA VAL A 45 -11.88 4.32 13.20
C VAL A 45 -12.37 5.60 12.52
N ASN A 46 -12.31 5.63 11.19
CA ASN A 46 -12.86 6.73 10.40
C ASN A 46 -14.40 6.70 10.44
N GLU A 47 -15.02 7.09 11.56
CA GLU A 47 -16.47 7.24 11.66
C GLU A 47 -16.99 8.57 11.04
N ASN A 48 -16.12 9.38 10.42
CA ASN A 48 -16.50 10.71 9.91
C ASN A 48 -15.91 11.02 8.52
N HIS A 49 -16.29 10.26 7.50
CA HIS A 49 -15.98 10.61 6.09
C HIS A 49 -17.22 10.79 5.20
N HIS A 50 -18.38 11.07 5.78
CA HIS A 50 -19.57 11.55 5.05
C HIS A 50 -19.90 13.02 5.37
N LYS A 51 -18.90 13.91 5.28
CA LYS A 51 -19.21 15.29 4.84
C LYS A 51 -19.09 15.30 3.33
N VAL A 52 -20.20 14.95 2.67
CA VAL A 52 -20.39 15.22 1.25
C VAL A 52 -20.38 16.73 1.10
N CYS A 53 -19.23 17.29 0.75
CA CYS A 53 -19.14 18.65 0.25
C CYS A 53 -19.93 18.72 -1.06
N GLN A 54 -21.13 19.30 -1.02
CA GLN A 54 -22.00 19.55 -2.18
C GLN A 54 -21.46 20.67 -3.10
N ASN A 55 -20.16 20.71 -3.33
CA ASN A 55 -19.55 21.53 -4.36
C ASN A 55 -18.98 20.58 -5.41
N GLU A 56 -19.89 20.02 -6.20
CA GLU A 56 -19.63 19.06 -7.27
C GLU A 56 -18.96 19.77 -8.45
N SER A 57 -17.70 20.15 -8.28
CA SER A 57 -16.82 20.27 -9.45
C SER A 57 -16.64 18.84 -9.97
N PRO A 58 -16.96 18.54 -11.25
CA PRO A 58 -16.82 17.19 -11.76
C PRO A 58 -15.36 16.77 -11.57
N LEU A 59 -15.15 15.73 -10.76
CA LEU A 59 -13.84 15.14 -10.53
C LEU A 59 -13.44 14.46 -11.84
N VAL A 60 -12.77 15.19 -12.73
CA VAL A 60 -12.31 14.65 -14.01
C VAL A 60 -11.15 13.73 -13.70
N GLY A 61 -11.37 12.42 -13.85
CA GLY A 61 -10.32 11.42 -13.75
C GLY A 61 -9.50 11.33 -15.04
N PRO A 62 -8.36 10.61 -15.01
CA PRO A 62 -7.65 10.28 -16.24
C PRO A 62 -8.58 9.49 -17.18
N ASN A 63 -8.43 9.72 -18.49
CA ASN A 63 -9.17 8.93 -19.48
C ASN A 63 -8.72 7.45 -19.43
N SER A 64 -9.48 6.56 -20.09
CA SER A 64 -9.22 5.11 -20.07
C SER A 64 -7.81 4.72 -20.52
N GLU A 65 -7.27 5.41 -21.54
CA GLU A 65 -5.91 5.16 -22.03
C GLU A 65 -4.85 5.60 -21.01
N GLN A 66 -5.04 6.77 -20.41
CA GLN A 66 -4.16 7.31 -19.37
C GLN A 66 -4.13 6.40 -18.13
N ALA A 67 -5.29 5.89 -17.71
CA ALA A 67 -5.39 4.94 -16.62
C ALA A 67 -4.69 3.61 -16.93
N THR A 68 -4.83 3.12 -18.16
CA THR A 68 -4.17 1.89 -18.62
C THR A 68 -2.64 2.01 -18.61
N ILE A 69 -2.10 3.16 -19.02
CA ILE A 69 -0.66 3.41 -19.01
C ILE A 69 -0.12 3.43 -17.58
N LEU A 70 -0.77 4.16 -16.67
CA LEU A 70 -0.40 4.21 -15.25
C LEU A 70 -0.46 2.83 -14.59
N PHE A 71 -1.49 2.05 -14.92
CA PHE A 71 -1.64 0.69 -14.41
C PHE A 71 -0.49 -0.21 -14.86
N ASN A 72 -0.13 -0.18 -16.15
CA ASN A 72 0.99 -0.97 -16.67
C ASN A 72 2.34 -0.58 -16.07
N LEU A 73 2.59 0.72 -15.87
CA LEU A 73 3.81 1.19 -15.20
C LEU A 73 3.86 0.72 -13.74
N THR A 74 2.70 0.72 -13.05
CA THR A 74 2.58 0.20 -11.69
C THR A 74 2.86 -1.29 -11.61
N LEU A 75 2.32 -2.08 -12.56
CA LEU A 75 2.60 -3.52 -12.65
C LEU A 75 4.09 -3.82 -12.89
N ARG A 76 4.78 -2.94 -13.62
CA ARG A 76 6.22 -3.07 -13.88
C ARG A 76 7.08 -2.55 -12.71
N GLY A 77 6.50 -1.81 -11.76
CA GLY A 77 7.23 -1.14 -10.68
C GLY A 77 8.07 0.05 -11.16
N ASP A 78 7.73 0.64 -12.30
CA ASP A 78 8.48 1.74 -12.91
C ASP A 78 8.05 3.08 -12.32
N ILE A 79 8.61 3.41 -11.15
CA ILE A 79 8.27 4.63 -10.40
C ILE A 79 8.69 5.89 -11.17
N GLU A 80 9.85 5.87 -11.81
CA GLU A 80 10.36 6.99 -12.62
C GLU A 80 9.39 7.29 -13.79
N GLY A 81 8.98 6.24 -14.52
CA GLY A 81 8.02 6.34 -15.60
C GLY A 81 6.65 6.86 -15.16
N ILE A 82 6.16 6.45 -13.98
CA ILE A 82 4.92 6.99 -13.41
C ILE A 82 5.07 8.49 -13.16
N ILE A 83 6.16 8.92 -12.53
CA ILE A 83 6.40 10.34 -12.21
C ILE A 83 6.47 11.17 -13.49
N GLU A 84 7.21 10.70 -14.50
CA GLU A 84 7.28 11.38 -15.80
C GLU A 84 5.92 11.48 -16.49
N TYR A 85 5.16 10.39 -16.48
CA TYR A 85 3.85 10.36 -17.13
C TYR A 85 2.87 11.30 -16.43
N VAL A 86 2.83 11.30 -15.10
CA VAL A 86 2.02 12.24 -14.32
C VAL A 86 2.41 13.70 -14.59
N LYS A 87 3.70 14.01 -14.74
CA LYS A 87 4.15 15.36 -15.15
C LYS A 87 3.61 15.74 -16.53
N LYS A 88 3.66 14.83 -17.50
CA LYS A 88 3.10 15.03 -18.85
C LYS A 88 1.58 15.22 -18.81
N LEU A 89 0.88 14.47 -17.97
CA LEU A 89 -0.57 14.60 -17.78
C LEU A 89 -0.94 15.98 -17.23
N LYS A 90 -0.20 16.47 -16.24
CA LYS A 90 -0.40 17.78 -15.62
C LYS A 90 -0.17 18.93 -16.61
N GLN A 91 0.77 18.78 -17.54
CA GLN A 91 1.04 19.79 -18.57
C GLN A 91 -0.03 19.82 -19.67
N ASN A 92 -0.63 18.68 -19.99
CA ASN A 92 -1.64 18.59 -21.07
C ASN A 92 -3.08 18.83 -20.58
N ASN A 93 -3.34 18.76 -19.27
CA ASN A 93 -4.69 18.92 -18.72
C ASN A 93 -4.65 19.78 -17.44
N GLU A 94 -4.94 21.09 -17.58
CA GLU A 94 -5.08 22.00 -16.44
C GLU A 94 -6.22 21.60 -15.49
N GLN A 95 -7.20 20.82 -15.96
CA GLN A 95 -8.35 20.35 -15.16
C GLN A 95 -8.06 19.11 -14.29
N LEU A 96 -6.93 18.43 -14.49
CA LEU A 96 -6.48 17.31 -13.63
C LEU A 96 -5.61 17.80 -12.46
N ALA A 97 -5.30 19.11 -12.40
CA ALA A 97 -4.63 19.70 -11.26
C ALA A 97 -5.64 19.91 -10.14
N CYS A 98 -5.37 19.31 -8.97
CA CYS A 98 -6.22 19.43 -7.78
C CYS A 98 -6.59 20.90 -7.49
N PRO A 99 -7.80 21.16 -6.93
CA PRO A 99 -8.16 22.48 -6.42
C PRO A 99 -7.10 22.92 -5.41
N LYS A 100 -6.47 24.06 -5.71
CA LYS A 100 -5.47 24.70 -4.85
C LYS A 100 -6.25 25.34 -3.69
N ASN A 101 -6.25 24.68 -2.53
CA ASN A 101 -6.55 25.32 -1.25
C ASN A 101 -5.32 26.09 -0.77
#